data_AF-A0A7J4EE68-F1
#
_entry.id   AF-A0A7J4EE68-F1
#
_cell.length_a   1.000
_cell.length_b   1.000
_cell.length_c   1.000
_cell.angle_alpha   90.00
_cell.angle_beta   90.00
_cell.angle_gamma   90.00
#
_symmetry.space_group_name_H-M   'P 1'
#
loop_
_entity.id
_entity.type
_entity.pdbx_description
1 polymer ?
#
loop_
_entity_poly.entity_id
_entity_poly.type
_entity_poly.pdbx_seq_one_letter_code
_entity_poly.pdbx_strand_id
1 'polypeptide(L)'
;MKVKGLFSILSVVLLLSALLAIGIASADDVLKIDERRSYVTNLATGEDRKTYADFLHTDQFEGDELEFRIYVSKTGVPIPDNYVLELRTNMDKPRDWKFGDEIYHSASVIVWQGKNEHAYPFPSPIILTGVVPEPIRQVKEPGFEKYNIEGIGKDDVYVELTVGTSRDGTTLETIQQKLSPSMVFYSTDKDIQDAERELNESLGAASAKVGETTKMEQDIRGLYEGGHPGWASKLAKDYKELASTIEAPPIVLYVIVSVILGLILGSVFVYVYVSRGGGKGVDITQISSELDDTSERIGEKSSSINALSTKFARSEDAEKRGMARELVRLRASLNEISNDIRTISDKIRGAK
;
A
#
# COMPACT_ATOMS: atom_id res chain seq x y z
N MET A 1 67.64 -4.71 -4.53
CA MET A 1 66.89 -3.94 -3.51
C MET A 1 65.39 -3.75 -3.82
N LYS A 2 64.70 -4.70 -4.50
CA LYS A 2 63.25 -4.55 -4.84
C LYS A 2 62.30 -5.52 -4.12
N VAL A 3 62.80 -6.47 -3.34
CA VAL A 3 61.98 -7.52 -2.72
C VAL A 3 61.40 -7.11 -1.35
N LYS A 4 62.10 -6.21 -0.62
CA LYS A 4 61.65 -5.75 0.71
C LYS A 4 60.44 -4.82 0.67
N GLY A 5 60.30 -4.01 -0.38
CA GLY A 5 59.16 -3.10 -0.54
C GLY A 5 57.85 -3.83 -0.89
N LEU A 6 57.93 -4.89 -1.71
CA LEU A 6 56.76 -5.68 -2.08
C LEU A 6 56.17 -6.45 -0.90
N PHE A 7 57.01 -7.01 -0.03
CA PHE A 7 56.56 -7.70 1.19
C PHE A 7 55.86 -6.74 2.17
N SER A 8 56.39 -5.52 2.31
CA SER A 8 55.78 -4.52 3.20
C SER A 8 54.40 -4.05 2.70
N ILE A 9 54.25 -3.87 1.38
CA ILE A 9 52.96 -3.48 0.78
C ILE A 9 51.96 -4.64 0.88
N LEU A 10 52.40 -5.89 0.62
CA LEU A 10 51.54 -7.06 0.73
C LEU A 10 51.06 -7.28 2.17
N SER A 11 51.92 -7.09 3.18
CA SER A 11 51.53 -7.19 4.59
C SER A 11 50.56 -6.07 5.02
N VAL A 12 50.75 -4.83 4.54
CA VAL A 12 49.82 -3.73 4.83
C VAL A 12 48.46 -3.96 4.17
N VAL A 13 48.44 -4.45 2.92
CA VAL A 13 47.21 -4.83 2.23
C VAL A 13 46.53 -5.99 2.95
N LEU A 14 47.26 -7.03 3.38
CA LEU A 14 46.67 -8.14 4.15
C LEU A 14 46.09 -7.68 5.49
N LEU A 15 46.74 -6.73 6.18
CA LEU A 15 46.25 -6.16 7.44
C LEU A 15 45.00 -5.31 7.23
N LEU A 16 44.95 -4.51 6.16
CA LEU A 16 43.77 -3.76 5.75
C LEU A 16 42.63 -4.68 5.30
N SER A 17 42.93 -5.77 4.61
CA SER A 17 41.96 -6.81 4.25
C SER A 17 41.43 -7.53 5.49
N ALA A 18 42.26 -7.78 6.50
CA ALA A 18 41.85 -8.40 7.76
C ALA A 18 41.01 -7.44 8.63
N LEU A 19 41.30 -6.13 8.59
CA LEU A 19 40.49 -5.08 9.23
C LEU A 19 39.13 -4.86 8.51
N LEU A 20 39.09 -5.03 7.19
CA LEU A 20 37.85 -5.00 6.39
C LEU A 20 37.09 -6.33 6.41
N ALA A 21 37.75 -7.43 6.76
CA ALA A 21 37.18 -8.75 7.01
C ALA A 21 36.79 -8.96 8.49
N ILE A 22 36.82 -7.91 9.32
CA ILE A 22 35.80 -7.73 10.35
C ILE A 22 34.49 -7.44 9.60
N GLY A 23 34.02 -8.47 8.88
CA GLY A 23 32.64 -8.56 8.50
C GLY A 23 31.85 -8.37 9.77
N ILE A 24 30.78 -7.59 9.65
CA ILE A 24 29.72 -7.46 10.63
C ILE A 24 29.41 -8.89 11.09
N ALA A 25 29.97 -9.31 12.22
CA ALA A 25 29.53 -10.52 12.87
C ALA A 25 28.07 -10.21 13.16
N SER A 26 27.14 -10.91 12.50
CA SER A 26 25.75 -10.87 12.93
C SER A 26 25.81 -11.26 14.40
N ALA A 27 25.54 -10.31 15.29
CA ALA A 27 25.43 -10.62 16.70
C ALA A 27 24.36 -11.72 16.80
N ASP A 28 24.66 -12.83 17.47
CA ASP A 28 23.67 -13.85 17.71
C ASP A 28 22.44 -13.20 18.36
N ASP A 29 21.25 -13.59 17.89
CA ASP A 29 19.98 -13.07 18.39
C ASP A 29 19.92 -13.17 19.91
N VAL A 30 19.71 -12.07 20.62
CA VAL A 30 19.67 -12.03 22.09
C VAL A 30 18.26 -12.30 22.64
N LEU A 31 17.24 -11.98 21.85
CA LEU A 31 15.84 -12.22 22.15
C LEU A 31 15.18 -13.04 21.05
N LYS A 32 14.13 -13.78 21.39
CA LYS A 32 13.32 -14.54 20.44
C LYS A 32 11.84 -14.48 20.80
N ILE A 33 10.99 -14.29 19.80
CA ILE A 33 9.52 -14.40 19.92
C ILE A 33 9.13 -15.88 19.98
N ASP A 34 8.28 -16.22 20.94
CA ASP A 34 7.60 -17.52 20.99
C ASP A 34 6.30 -17.43 20.18
N GLU A 35 6.37 -17.76 18.89
CA GLU A 35 5.25 -17.72 17.95
C GLU A 35 4.08 -18.59 18.38
N ARG A 36 4.34 -19.70 19.08
CA ARG A 36 3.30 -20.66 19.51
C ARG A 36 2.48 -20.13 20.67
N ARG A 37 3.10 -19.29 21.52
CA ARG A 37 2.43 -18.66 22.66
C ARG A 37 1.90 -17.28 22.34
N SER A 38 2.45 -16.62 21.34
CA SER A 38 2.03 -15.28 20.94
C SER A 38 0.74 -15.33 20.13
N TYR A 39 -0.19 -14.43 20.45
CA TYR A 39 -1.50 -14.39 19.80
C TYR A 39 -2.03 -12.97 19.70
N VAL A 40 -2.99 -12.79 18.79
CA VAL A 40 -3.74 -11.57 18.57
C VAL A 40 -5.21 -11.83 18.86
N THR A 41 -5.84 -10.91 19.56
CA THR A 41 -7.28 -10.93 19.85
C THR A 41 -7.92 -9.70 19.23
N ASN A 42 -8.98 -9.88 18.44
CA ASN A 42 -9.82 -8.77 18.02
C ASN A 42 -10.82 -8.48 19.14
N LEU A 43 -10.67 -7.32 19.78
CA LEU A 43 -11.49 -6.90 20.91
C LEU A 43 -12.88 -6.44 20.47
N ALA A 44 -13.04 -6.00 19.22
CA ALA A 44 -14.30 -5.52 18.66
C ALA A 44 -15.28 -6.67 18.37
N THR A 45 -14.78 -7.77 17.79
CA THR A 45 -15.63 -8.92 17.43
C THR A 45 -15.76 -9.96 18.54
N GLY A 46 -14.83 -9.94 19.51
CA GLY A 46 -14.76 -10.97 20.56
C GLY A 46 -14.44 -12.37 20.04
N GLU A 47 -13.98 -12.49 18.79
CA GLU A 47 -13.62 -13.76 18.16
C GLU A 47 -12.35 -14.40 18.75
N ASP A 48 -12.22 -15.71 18.50
CA ASP A 48 -11.15 -16.58 18.99
C ASP A 48 -9.74 -16.05 18.71
N ARG A 49 -8.87 -16.19 19.71
CA ARG A 49 -7.45 -15.84 19.67
C ARG A 49 -6.78 -16.49 18.46
N LYS A 50 -6.21 -15.67 17.56
CA LYS A 50 -5.39 -16.15 16.44
C LYS A 50 -3.94 -16.20 16.85
N THR A 51 -3.24 -17.28 16.52
CA THR A 51 -1.79 -17.34 16.76
C THR A 51 -1.08 -16.29 15.91
N TYR A 52 0.13 -15.91 16.30
CA TYR A 52 0.93 -14.98 15.50
C TYR A 52 1.12 -15.47 14.06
N ALA A 53 1.39 -16.76 13.86
CA ALA A 53 1.57 -17.34 12.54
C ALA A 53 0.30 -17.25 11.66
N ASP A 54 -0.88 -17.43 12.26
CA ASP A 54 -2.17 -17.38 11.54
C ASP A 54 -2.64 -15.95 11.28
N PHE A 55 -2.11 -14.96 12.01
CA PHE A 55 -2.51 -13.56 11.89
C PHE A 55 -1.67 -12.78 10.86
N LEU A 56 -0.44 -13.20 10.60
CA LEU A 56 0.45 -12.56 9.64
C LEU A 56 -0.20 -12.46 8.25
N HIS A 57 -0.05 -11.29 7.63
CA HIS A 57 -0.54 -10.99 6.27
C HIS A 57 -2.05 -11.19 6.09
N THR A 58 -2.82 -11.09 7.17
CA THR A 58 -4.29 -11.08 7.09
C THR A 58 -4.82 -9.66 6.90
N ASP A 59 -5.98 -9.55 6.26
CA ASP A 59 -6.73 -8.30 6.16
C ASP A 59 -7.49 -8.04 7.47
N GLN A 60 -7.38 -6.83 8.00
CA GLN A 60 -8.10 -6.36 9.18
C GLN A 60 -8.89 -5.09 8.83
N PHE A 61 -10.09 -4.95 9.41
CA PHE A 61 -10.93 -3.81 9.10
C PHE A 61 -10.49 -2.57 9.88
N GLU A 62 -10.47 -1.43 9.20
CA GLU A 62 -10.33 -0.11 9.81
C GLU A 62 -11.23 0.02 11.04
N GLY A 63 -10.67 0.58 12.12
CA GLY A 63 -11.40 0.83 13.35
C GLY A 63 -11.51 -0.37 14.29
N ASP A 64 -11.13 -1.58 13.86
CA ASP A 64 -11.07 -2.73 14.76
C ASP A 64 -10.00 -2.51 15.83
N GLU A 65 -10.33 -2.81 17.08
CA GLU A 65 -9.39 -2.76 18.20
C GLU A 65 -8.73 -4.13 18.39
N LEU A 66 -7.41 -4.18 18.34
CA LEU A 66 -6.62 -5.42 18.43
C LEU A 66 -5.73 -5.41 19.67
N GLU A 67 -5.68 -6.54 20.38
CA GLU A 67 -4.72 -6.81 21.46
C GLU A 67 -3.70 -7.86 21.01
N PHE A 68 -2.44 -7.45 20.90
CA PHE A 68 -1.30 -8.32 20.63
C PHE A 68 -0.65 -8.74 21.95
N ARG A 69 -0.50 -10.04 22.18
CA ARG A 69 0.25 -10.58 23.33
C ARG A 69 1.47 -11.33 22.82
N ILE A 70 2.63 -10.70 23.01
CA ILE A 70 3.90 -11.08 22.41
C ILE A 70 4.77 -11.72 23.48
N TYR A 71 4.95 -13.04 23.39
CA TYR A 71 5.80 -13.76 24.32
C TYR A 71 7.24 -13.74 23.80
N VAL A 72 8.16 -13.24 24.63
CA VAL A 72 9.57 -13.06 24.27
C VAL A 72 10.44 -13.75 25.30
N SER A 73 11.51 -14.38 24.84
CA SER A 73 12.47 -15.10 25.68
C SER A 73 13.91 -14.73 25.33
N LYS A 74 14.80 -14.81 26.31
CA LYS A 74 16.25 -14.68 26.09
C LYS A 74 16.77 -15.97 25.46
N THR A 75 17.67 -15.84 24.49
CA THR A 75 18.27 -16.99 23.79
C THR A 75 19.42 -17.64 24.57
N GLY A 76 19.93 -16.97 25.61
CA GLY A 76 21.10 -17.38 26.39
C GLY A 76 22.40 -16.70 25.93
N VAL A 77 22.37 -15.92 24.85
CA VAL A 77 23.48 -15.09 24.40
C VAL A 77 23.72 -13.96 25.43
N PRO A 78 24.99 -13.65 25.78
CA PRO A 78 25.31 -12.51 26.63
C PRO A 78 24.81 -11.20 26.02
N ILE A 79 24.04 -10.43 26.80
CA ILE A 79 23.45 -9.16 26.36
C ILE A 79 24.35 -8.01 26.81
N PRO A 80 24.87 -7.18 25.89
CA PRO A 80 25.62 -5.98 26.26
C PRO A 80 24.76 -4.95 27.03
N ASP A 81 25.34 -4.35 28.06
CA ASP A 81 24.64 -3.39 28.95
C ASP A 81 24.03 -2.18 28.21
N ASN A 82 24.56 -1.84 27.03
CA ASN A 82 24.09 -0.72 26.21
C ASN A 82 22.96 -1.09 25.23
N TYR A 83 22.50 -2.35 25.25
CA TYR A 83 21.37 -2.77 24.43
C TYR A 83 20.05 -2.30 25.04
N VAL A 84 19.10 -2.01 24.17
CA VAL A 84 17.74 -1.64 24.51
C VAL A 84 16.77 -2.33 23.56
N LEU A 85 15.49 -2.40 23.95
CA LEU A 85 14.41 -2.89 23.10
C LEU A 85 13.51 -1.73 22.70
N GLU A 86 13.36 -1.47 21.40
CA GLU A 86 12.33 -0.59 20.86
C GLU A 86 11.07 -1.39 20.54
N LEU A 87 9.93 -0.89 21.00
CA LEU A 87 8.59 -1.34 20.62
C LEU A 87 8.00 -0.29 19.70
N ARG A 88 7.57 -0.69 18.49
CA ARG A 88 7.12 0.25 17.46
C ARG A 88 5.88 -0.25 16.74
N THR A 89 4.96 0.65 16.43
CA THR A 89 3.77 0.37 15.62
C THR A 89 3.29 1.62 14.87
N ASN A 90 2.59 1.42 13.75
CA ASN A 90 1.83 2.46 13.06
C ASN A 90 0.30 2.35 13.28
N MET A 91 -0.15 1.57 14.27
CA MET A 91 -1.56 1.54 14.66
C MET A 91 -2.05 2.89 15.20
N ASP A 92 -3.35 3.13 15.04
CA ASP A 92 -3.99 4.36 15.49
C ASP A 92 -4.34 4.34 16.97
N LYS A 93 -4.70 5.52 17.48
CA LYS A 93 -5.04 5.70 18.90
C LYS A 93 -6.47 5.18 19.18
N PRO A 94 -6.75 4.69 20.41
CA PRO A 94 -5.81 4.45 21.51
C PRO A 94 -4.78 3.37 21.16
N ARG A 95 -3.51 3.63 21.48
CA ARG A 95 -2.41 2.66 21.33
C ARG A 95 -1.58 2.60 22.61
N ASP A 96 -1.59 1.44 23.24
CA ASP A 96 -1.06 1.24 24.57
C ASP A 96 -0.11 0.04 24.58
N TRP A 97 1.17 0.31 24.84
CA TRP A 97 2.17 -0.71 25.11
C TRP A 97 2.23 -0.99 26.60
N LYS A 98 2.05 -2.24 27.01
CA LYS A 98 2.33 -2.70 28.37
C LYS A 98 3.58 -3.57 28.38
N PHE A 99 4.56 -3.16 29.18
CA PHE A 99 5.82 -3.88 29.39
C PHE A 99 6.09 -4.01 30.89
N GLY A 100 6.03 -5.23 31.42
CA GLY A 100 6.00 -5.44 32.86
C GLY A 100 4.78 -4.76 33.50
N ASP A 101 5.04 -3.85 34.44
CA ASP A 101 3.99 -3.08 35.14
C ASP A 101 3.75 -1.68 34.54
N GLU A 102 4.54 -1.28 33.53
CA GLU A 102 4.46 0.04 32.91
C GLU A 102 3.56 0.03 31.66
N ILE A 103 2.88 1.16 31.42
CA ILE A 103 2.03 1.40 30.24
C ILE A 103 2.51 2.67 29.53
N TYR A 104 2.66 2.59 28.21
CA TYR A 104 3.12 3.69 27.36
C TYR A 104 2.13 3.97 26.23
N HIS A 105 1.85 5.24 25.97
CA HIS A 105 0.83 5.72 25.02
C HIS A 105 1.44 6.26 23.71
N SER A 106 2.51 5.63 23.21
CA SER A 106 3.31 6.11 22.08
C SER A 106 3.38 5.10 20.94
N ALA A 107 3.63 5.59 19.72
CA ALA A 107 3.87 4.74 18.54
C ALA A 107 5.24 4.07 18.57
N SER A 108 6.23 4.68 19.25
CA SER A 108 7.54 4.09 19.53
C SER A 108 7.90 4.34 20.99
N VAL A 109 8.45 3.33 21.65
CA VAL A 109 8.98 3.40 23.02
C VAL A 109 10.22 2.53 23.16
N ILE A 110 11.22 3.02 23.90
CA ILE A 110 12.39 2.26 24.30
C ILE A 110 12.18 1.71 25.71
N VAL A 111 12.38 0.40 25.86
CA VAL A 111 12.27 -0.36 27.11
C VAL A 111 13.48 -1.27 27.28
N TRP A 112 13.54 -1.99 28.42
CA TRP A 112 14.53 -3.02 28.68
C TRP A 112 15.99 -2.53 28.54
N GLN A 113 16.29 -1.42 29.21
CA GLN A 113 17.58 -0.74 29.14
C GLN A 113 18.45 -1.03 30.37
N GLY A 114 19.73 -1.33 30.11
CA GLY A 114 20.76 -1.34 31.12
C GLY A 114 20.94 -2.69 31.81
N LYS A 115 22.12 -2.81 32.42
CA LYS A 115 22.64 -4.04 33.05
C LYS A 115 21.66 -4.74 33.99
N ASN A 116 20.92 -3.98 34.80
CA ASN A 116 20.01 -4.56 35.78
C ASN A 116 18.84 -5.27 35.08
N GLU A 117 18.17 -4.60 34.14
CA GLU A 117 17.10 -5.18 33.32
C GLU A 117 17.58 -6.41 32.52
N HIS A 118 18.83 -6.38 32.08
CA HIS A 118 19.45 -7.50 31.35
C HIS A 118 19.79 -8.70 32.24
N ALA A 119 19.93 -8.51 33.55
CA ALA A 119 20.23 -9.58 34.50
C ALA A 119 18.99 -10.36 34.96
N TYR A 120 17.82 -9.72 35.02
CA TYR A 120 16.57 -10.36 35.45
C TYR A 120 15.88 -11.16 34.33
N PRO A 121 14.93 -12.07 34.64
CA PRO A 121 14.09 -12.68 33.62
C PRO A 121 13.40 -11.62 32.75
N PHE A 122 13.28 -11.89 31.45
CA PHE A 122 12.62 -10.96 30.53
C PHE A 122 11.14 -10.80 30.90
N PRO A 123 10.61 -9.58 31.05
CA PRO A 123 9.21 -9.35 31.41
C PRO A 123 8.30 -9.63 30.19
N SER A 124 7.80 -10.85 30.14
CA SER A 124 6.93 -11.37 29.07
C SER A 124 5.54 -11.72 29.62
N PRO A 125 4.45 -11.52 28.87
CA PRO A 125 4.41 -10.98 27.51
C PRO A 125 4.50 -9.45 27.46
N ILE A 126 4.93 -8.94 26.31
CA ILE A 126 4.68 -7.56 25.91
C ILE A 126 3.25 -7.51 25.36
N ILE A 127 2.47 -6.50 25.75
CA ILE A 127 1.10 -6.34 25.25
C ILE A 127 1.00 -5.03 24.48
N LEU A 128 0.43 -5.06 23.28
CA LEU A 128 0.01 -3.87 22.55
C LEU A 128 -1.50 -3.93 22.39
N THR A 129 -2.20 -2.86 22.77
CA THR A 129 -3.57 -2.61 22.32
C THR A 129 -3.52 -1.47 21.33
N GLY A 130 -4.21 -1.57 20.19
CA GLY A 130 -4.20 -0.54 19.15
C GLY A 130 -5.44 -0.61 18.27
N VAL A 131 -5.73 0.48 17.56
CA VAL A 131 -6.80 0.51 16.55
C VAL A 131 -6.20 0.34 15.15
N VAL A 132 -6.84 -0.47 14.32
CA VAL A 132 -6.46 -0.62 12.90
C VAL A 132 -6.66 0.73 12.19
N PRO A 133 -5.61 1.33 11.60
CA PRO A 133 -5.69 2.65 10.98
C PRO A 133 -6.52 2.64 9.69
N GLU A 134 -6.91 3.81 9.19
CA GLU A 134 -7.53 3.92 7.86
C GLU A 134 -6.59 3.34 6.77
N PRO A 135 -7.11 2.63 5.76
CA PRO A 135 -6.33 2.04 4.67
C PRO A 135 -5.93 3.12 3.66
N ILE A 136 -5.07 4.03 4.12
CA ILE A 136 -4.54 5.14 3.33
C ILE A 136 -3.09 4.82 2.98
N ARG A 137 -2.79 4.85 1.69
CA ARG A 137 -1.44 4.59 1.17
C ARG A 137 -0.97 5.72 0.29
N GLN A 138 0.34 5.86 0.16
CA GLN A 138 0.91 6.79 -0.82
C GLN A 138 0.70 6.28 -2.25
N VAL A 139 0.22 7.17 -3.10
CA VAL A 139 -0.03 6.95 -4.52
C VAL A 139 1.13 7.55 -5.31
N LYS A 140 1.69 6.76 -6.23
CA LYS A 140 2.66 7.26 -7.21
C LYS A 140 1.96 7.41 -8.56
N GLU A 141 1.64 8.65 -8.91
CA GLU A 141 1.04 8.96 -10.21
C GLU A 141 2.10 9.39 -11.24
N PRO A 142 2.10 8.80 -12.45
CA PRO A 142 2.99 9.23 -13.52
C PRO A 142 2.84 10.71 -13.87
N GLY A 143 3.94 11.46 -13.89
CA GLY A 143 3.97 12.92 -14.11
C GLY A 143 3.77 13.77 -12.85
N PHE A 144 3.38 13.16 -11.73
CA PHE A 144 3.17 13.80 -10.43
C PHE A 144 4.03 13.19 -9.33
N GLU A 145 5.11 12.49 -9.68
CA GLU A 145 6.01 11.77 -8.75
C GLU A 145 6.67 12.69 -7.69
N LYS A 146 6.56 14.00 -7.89
CA LYS A 146 7.09 15.06 -7.02
C LYS A 146 6.17 15.38 -5.85
N TYR A 147 4.91 14.96 -5.91
CA TYR A 147 3.88 15.26 -4.92
C TYR A 147 3.61 14.04 -4.04
N ASN A 148 3.41 14.26 -2.75
CA ASN A 148 2.99 13.21 -1.83
C ASN A 148 1.47 13.09 -1.88
N ILE A 149 0.98 12.09 -2.62
CA ILE A 149 -0.44 11.87 -2.85
C ILE A 149 -0.86 10.68 -1.98
N GLU A 150 -2.00 10.81 -1.31
CA GLU A 150 -2.61 9.73 -0.53
C GLU A 150 -3.81 9.17 -1.28
N GLY A 151 -4.02 7.86 -1.22
CA GLY A 151 -5.11 7.14 -1.87
C GLY A 151 -5.65 6.06 -0.95
N ILE A 152 -6.80 5.50 -1.32
CA ILE A 152 -7.48 4.48 -0.53
C ILE A 152 -7.03 3.12 -1.06
N GLY A 153 -6.51 2.27 -0.19
CA GLY A 153 -6.09 0.93 -0.57
C GLY A 153 -5.37 0.24 0.57
N LYS A 154 -5.26 -1.08 0.48
CA LYS A 154 -4.59 -1.88 1.51
C LYS A 154 -3.22 -1.29 1.84
N ASP A 155 -2.98 -1.06 3.13
CA ASP A 155 -1.73 -0.53 3.65
C ASP A 155 -1.17 -1.43 4.76
N ASP A 156 0.15 -1.45 4.86
CA ASP A 156 0.87 -2.33 5.80
C ASP A 156 0.80 -1.76 7.22
N VAL A 157 0.20 -2.51 8.13
CA VAL A 157 0.20 -2.23 9.56
C VAL A 157 1.21 -3.16 10.23
N TYR A 158 2.10 -2.59 11.04
CA TYR A 158 3.18 -3.32 11.67
C TYR A 158 3.23 -3.15 13.19
N VAL A 159 3.69 -4.22 13.84
CA VAL A 159 4.04 -4.28 15.26
C VAL A 159 5.45 -4.87 15.34
N GLU A 160 6.44 -4.00 15.58
CA GLU A 160 7.85 -4.31 15.47
C GLU A 160 8.55 -4.25 16.83
N LEU A 161 9.41 -5.23 17.09
CA LEU A 161 10.29 -5.29 18.25
C LEU A 161 11.73 -5.31 17.73
N THR A 162 12.52 -4.31 18.11
CA THR A 162 13.89 -4.16 17.62
C THR A 162 14.86 -3.99 18.77
N VAL A 163 15.87 -4.84 18.86
CA VAL A 163 17.00 -4.63 19.75
C VAL A 163 18.01 -3.75 19.07
N GLY A 164 18.43 -2.72 19.78
CA GLY A 164 19.41 -1.76 19.28
C GLY A 164 20.23 -1.15 20.40
N THR A 165 20.98 -0.12 20.06
CA THR A 165 21.65 0.76 21.04
C THR A 165 20.97 2.12 21.05
N SER A 166 20.98 2.80 22.19
CA SER A 166 20.49 4.18 22.31
C SER A 166 21.46 5.02 23.14
N ARG A 167 21.67 6.28 22.73
CA ARG A 167 22.47 7.26 23.50
C ARG A 167 21.63 8.12 24.42
N ASP A 168 20.43 8.48 23.97
CA ASP A 168 19.51 9.41 24.63
C ASP A 168 18.45 8.68 25.46
N GLY A 169 18.31 7.36 25.31
CA GLY A 169 17.25 6.56 25.93
C GLY A 169 15.89 6.74 25.28
N THR A 170 15.79 7.49 24.17
CA THR A 170 14.52 7.83 23.51
C THR A 170 14.46 7.42 22.05
N THR A 171 15.61 7.29 21.37
CA THR A 171 15.68 6.86 19.98
C THR A 171 16.77 5.80 19.78
N LEU A 172 16.54 4.87 18.84
CA LEU A 172 17.56 3.91 18.45
C LEU A 172 18.65 4.60 17.62
N GLU A 173 19.90 4.40 18.00
CA GLU A 173 21.07 4.81 17.23
C GLU A 173 21.47 3.74 16.21
N THR A 174 21.53 2.48 16.63
CA THR A 174 21.90 1.36 15.77
C THR A 174 20.94 0.19 15.99
N ILE A 175 20.61 -0.49 14.89
CA ILE A 175 19.81 -1.71 14.92
C ILE A 175 20.77 -2.89 15.03
N GLN A 176 20.60 -3.72 16.06
CA GLN A 176 21.41 -4.91 16.29
C GLN A 176 20.65 -6.17 15.89
N GLN A 177 19.35 -6.23 16.20
CA GLN A 177 18.49 -7.36 15.87
C GLN A 177 17.06 -6.88 15.65
N LYS A 178 16.43 -7.29 14.55
CA LYS A 178 14.97 -7.22 14.40
C LYS A 178 14.37 -8.57 14.80
N LEU A 179 13.47 -8.57 15.78
CA LEU A 179 12.84 -9.82 16.21
C LEU A 179 11.94 -10.35 15.10
N SER A 180 12.06 -11.65 14.81
CA SER A 180 11.29 -12.34 13.80
C SER A 180 10.30 -13.33 14.43
N PRO A 181 9.10 -13.50 13.86
CA PRO A 181 8.58 -12.77 12.69
C PRO A 181 8.23 -11.31 13.04
N SER A 182 8.47 -10.39 12.10
CA SER A 182 7.89 -9.05 12.20
C SER A 182 6.39 -9.17 12.00
N MET A 183 5.59 -8.62 12.92
CA MET A 183 4.14 -8.73 12.84
C MET A 183 3.63 -7.69 11.85
N VAL A 184 3.27 -8.15 10.65
CA VAL A 184 2.74 -7.31 9.57
C VAL A 184 1.41 -7.88 9.10
N PHE A 185 0.40 -7.01 8.99
CA PHE A 185 -0.95 -7.31 8.49
C PHE A 185 -1.45 -6.11 7.67
N TYR A 186 -2.60 -6.24 7.01
CA TYR A 186 -3.11 -5.19 6.12
C TYR A 186 -4.35 -4.52 6.70
N SER A 187 -4.39 -3.18 6.69
CA SER A 187 -5.65 -2.46 6.91
C SER A 187 -6.48 -2.45 5.63
N THR A 188 -7.80 -2.62 5.74
CA THR A 188 -8.77 -2.51 4.64
C THR A 188 -10.13 -2.05 5.18
N ASP A 189 -11.06 -1.75 4.27
CA ASP A 189 -12.48 -1.63 4.58
C ASP A 189 -13.31 -2.60 3.70
N LYS A 190 -14.64 -2.61 3.92
CA LYS A 190 -15.57 -3.45 3.14
C LYS A 190 -15.67 -3.05 1.68
N ASP A 191 -15.62 -1.75 1.38
CA ASP A 191 -15.75 -1.22 0.03
C ASP A 191 -14.52 -1.59 -0.82
N ILE A 192 -13.32 -1.57 -0.22
CA ILE A 192 -12.06 -2.02 -0.84
C ILE A 192 -12.12 -3.52 -1.13
N GLN A 193 -12.56 -4.35 -0.18
CA GLN A 193 -12.68 -5.80 -0.40
C GLN A 193 -13.73 -6.13 -1.45
N ASP A 194 -14.86 -5.43 -1.46
CA ASP A 194 -15.90 -5.59 -2.47
C ASP A 194 -15.39 -5.17 -3.86
N ALA A 195 -14.66 -4.06 -3.95
CA ALA A 195 -14.01 -3.61 -5.18
C ALA A 195 -12.95 -4.60 -5.68
N GLU A 196 -12.15 -5.18 -4.78
CA GLU A 196 -11.16 -6.22 -5.11
C GLU A 196 -11.84 -7.47 -5.67
N ARG A 197 -12.93 -7.91 -5.04
CA ARG A 197 -13.72 -9.06 -5.48
C ARG A 197 -14.30 -8.80 -6.87
N GLU A 198 -14.98 -7.66 -7.08
CA GLU A 198 -15.58 -7.32 -8.37
C GLU A 198 -14.51 -7.14 -9.47
N LEU A 199 -13.35 -6.56 -9.14
CA LEU A 199 -12.22 -6.46 -10.05
C LEU A 199 -11.71 -7.84 -10.47
N ASN A 200 -11.43 -8.73 -9.51
CA ASN A 200 -10.88 -10.05 -9.80
C ASN A 200 -11.88 -10.92 -10.58
N GLU A 201 -13.16 -10.90 -10.21
CA GLU A 201 -14.22 -11.59 -10.94
C GLU A 201 -14.35 -11.06 -12.38
N SER A 202 -14.27 -9.75 -12.56
CA SER A 202 -14.47 -9.12 -13.87
C SER A 202 -13.28 -9.32 -14.80
N LEU A 203 -12.05 -9.11 -14.31
CA LEU A 203 -10.83 -9.38 -15.07
C LEU A 203 -10.69 -10.87 -15.37
N GLY A 204 -11.01 -11.76 -14.43
CA GLY A 204 -10.98 -13.20 -14.65
C GLY A 204 -11.97 -13.65 -15.73
N ALA A 205 -13.19 -13.13 -15.70
CA ALA A 205 -14.20 -13.41 -16.73
C ALA A 205 -13.82 -12.86 -18.11
N ALA A 206 -13.14 -11.71 -18.16
CA ALA A 206 -12.64 -11.13 -19.40
C ALA A 206 -11.47 -11.94 -19.97
N SER A 207 -10.49 -12.27 -19.12
CA SER A 207 -9.31 -13.04 -19.50
C SER A 207 -9.67 -14.43 -20.03
N ALA A 208 -10.66 -15.10 -19.43
CA ALA A 208 -11.18 -16.38 -19.92
C ALA A 208 -11.74 -16.33 -21.35
N LYS A 209 -12.11 -15.14 -21.84
CA LYS A 209 -12.60 -14.93 -23.22
C LYS A 209 -11.53 -14.44 -24.17
N VAL A 210 -10.64 -13.56 -23.69
CA VAL A 210 -9.58 -12.95 -24.52
C VAL A 210 -8.33 -13.84 -24.63
N GLY A 211 -8.15 -14.79 -23.70
CA GLY A 211 -7.15 -15.85 -23.76
C GLY A 211 -5.79 -15.52 -23.13
N GLU A 212 -5.40 -14.25 -23.06
CA GLU A 212 -4.14 -13.80 -22.43
C GLU A 212 -4.34 -12.54 -21.58
N THR A 213 -3.50 -12.37 -20.56
CA THR A 213 -3.47 -11.14 -19.75
C THR A 213 -3.02 -9.97 -20.60
N THR A 214 -3.94 -9.04 -20.84
CA THR A 214 -3.69 -7.89 -21.71
C THR A 214 -3.01 -6.77 -20.95
N LYS A 215 -2.35 -5.86 -21.67
CA LYS A 215 -1.83 -4.61 -21.06
C LYS A 215 -2.93 -3.83 -20.33
N MET A 216 -4.19 -3.94 -20.79
CA MET A 216 -5.34 -3.33 -20.14
C MET A 216 -5.60 -3.94 -18.75
N GLU A 217 -5.56 -5.27 -18.64
CA GLU A 217 -5.73 -5.94 -17.35
C GLU A 217 -4.61 -5.56 -16.37
N GLN A 218 -3.39 -5.39 -16.88
CA GLN A 218 -2.25 -4.89 -16.09
C GLN A 218 -2.45 -3.44 -15.66
N ASP A 219 -2.92 -2.57 -16.55
CA ASP A 219 -3.16 -1.15 -16.25
C ASP A 219 -4.33 -0.98 -15.24
N ILE A 220 -5.40 -1.78 -15.36
CA ILE A 220 -6.52 -1.79 -14.39
C ILE A 220 -6.07 -2.33 -13.03
N ARG A 221 -5.25 -3.38 -13.00
CA ARG A 221 -4.63 -3.86 -11.75
C ARG A 221 -3.69 -2.81 -11.15
N GLY A 222 -2.90 -2.14 -11.98
CA GLY A 222 -2.01 -1.06 -11.57
C GLY A 222 -2.75 0.12 -10.94
N LEU A 223 -3.99 0.41 -11.38
CA LEU A 223 -4.88 1.38 -10.73
C LEU A 223 -5.30 0.93 -9.33
N TYR A 224 -5.72 -0.33 -9.17
CA TYR A 224 -6.07 -0.90 -7.87
C TYR A 224 -4.86 -0.87 -6.93
N GLU A 225 -3.74 -1.42 -7.41
CA GLU A 225 -2.43 -1.40 -6.76
C GLU A 225 -1.85 0.00 -6.63
N GLY A 226 -2.47 1.02 -7.22
CA GLY A 226 -2.10 2.42 -7.11
C GLY A 226 -2.78 3.11 -5.93
N GLY A 227 -3.84 2.55 -5.36
CA GLY A 227 -4.69 3.21 -4.35
C GLY A 227 -6.01 3.75 -4.91
N HIS A 228 -6.51 3.13 -5.99
CA HIS A 228 -7.78 3.51 -6.63
C HIS A 228 -8.73 2.33 -6.87
N PRO A 229 -9.10 1.58 -5.81
CA PRO A 229 -9.83 0.32 -5.93
C PRO A 229 -11.22 0.49 -6.58
N GLY A 230 -11.95 1.57 -6.26
CA GLY A 230 -13.27 1.82 -6.83
C GLY A 230 -13.27 2.00 -8.36
N TRP A 231 -12.34 2.76 -8.91
CA TRP A 231 -12.25 2.91 -10.37
C TRP A 231 -11.67 1.69 -11.05
N ALA A 232 -10.71 1.03 -10.43
CA ALA A 232 -10.20 -0.23 -10.94
C ALA A 232 -11.34 -1.25 -11.08
N SER A 233 -12.23 -1.35 -10.08
CA SER A 233 -13.44 -2.19 -10.16
C SER A 233 -14.37 -1.78 -11.30
N LYS A 234 -14.74 -0.49 -11.40
CA LYS A 234 -15.63 0.01 -12.47
C LYS A 234 -15.06 -0.28 -13.86
N LEU A 235 -13.75 -0.06 -14.04
CA LEU A 235 -13.06 -0.33 -15.31
C LEU A 235 -12.96 -1.82 -15.63
N ALA A 236 -12.74 -2.66 -14.62
CA ALA A 236 -12.73 -4.11 -14.80
C ALA A 236 -14.10 -4.61 -15.29
N LYS A 237 -15.18 -4.06 -14.74
CA LYS A 237 -16.56 -4.37 -15.17
C LYS A 237 -16.81 -3.95 -16.62
N ASP A 238 -16.45 -2.72 -16.98
CA ASP A 238 -16.56 -2.21 -18.35
C ASP A 238 -15.74 -3.08 -19.32
N TYR A 239 -14.53 -3.48 -18.93
CA TYR A 239 -13.67 -4.38 -19.71
C TYR A 239 -14.26 -5.79 -19.87
N LYS A 240 -14.88 -6.35 -18.82
CA LYS A 240 -15.59 -7.65 -18.89
C LYS A 240 -16.75 -7.62 -19.87
N GLU A 241 -17.59 -6.60 -19.83
CA GLU A 241 -18.71 -6.45 -20.76
C GLU A 241 -18.19 -6.36 -22.20
N LEU A 242 -17.08 -5.68 -22.39
CA LEU A 242 -16.41 -5.54 -23.68
C LEU A 242 -15.85 -6.86 -24.22
N ALA A 243 -15.09 -7.59 -23.41
CA ALA A 243 -14.54 -8.89 -23.73
C ALA A 243 -15.63 -9.93 -24.03
N SER A 244 -16.84 -9.74 -23.48
CA SER A 244 -17.97 -10.63 -23.71
C SER A 244 -18.59 -10.53 -25.10
N THR A 245 -18.27 -9.48 -25.86
CA THR A 245 -18.96 -9.11 -27.09
C THR A 245 -18.12 -9.31 -28.35
N ILE A 246 -16.83 -9.66 -28.22
CA ILE A 246 -15.89 -9.69 -29.35
C ILE A 246 -15.04 -10.96 -29.30
N GLU A 247 -15.04 -11.75 -30.38
CA GLU A 247 -14.20 -12.97 -30.53
C GLU A 247 -12.69 -12.65 -30.67
N ALA A 248 -12.32 -11.37 -30.81
CA ALA A 248 -10.99 -10.83 -30.56
C ALA A 248 -11.10 -9.27 -30.54
N PRO A 249 -10.80 -8.57 -29.44
CA PRO A 249 -11.03 -7.13 -29.37
C PRO A 249 -10.18 -6.36 -30.41
N PRO A 250 -10.77 -5.59 -31.35
CA PRO A 250 -10.02 -4.79 -32.29
C PRO A 250 -9.25 -3.70 -31.53
N ILE A 251 -8.00 -3.47 -31.94
CA ILE A 251 -7.02 -2.50 -31.41
C ILE A 251 -7.64 -1.12 -31.06
N VAL A 252 -8.68 -0.70 -31.77
CA VAL A 252 -9.41 0.57 -31.56
C VAL A 252 -10.07 0.65 -30.16
N LEU A 253 -10.56 -0.46 -29.61
CA LEU A 253 -11.17 -0.48 -28.29
C LEU A 253 -10.14 -0.45 -27.16
N TYR A 254 -8.97 -1.05 -27.35
CA TYR A 254 -7.82 -0.85 -26.45
C TYR A 254 -7.45 0.63 -26.38
N VAL A 255 -7.42 1.33 -27.52
CA VAL A 255 -7.15 2.76 -27.55
C VAL A 255 -8.21 3.56 -26.78
N ILE A 256 -9.51 3.20 -26.90
CA ILE A 256 -10.59 3.89 -26.18
C ILE A 256 -10.49 3.67 -24.68
N VAL A 257 -10.27 2.45 -24.21
CA VAL A 257 -10.16 2.18 -22.77
C VAL A 257 -8.85 2.71 -22.19
N SER A 258 -7.73 2.69 -22.91
CA SER A 258 -6.47 3.32 -22.48
C SER A 258 -6.60 4.84 -22.39
N VAL A 259 -7.42 5.43 -23.26
CA VAL A 259 -7.79 6.84 -23.18
C VAL A 259 -8.65 7.13 -21.96
N ILE A 260 -9.60 6.26 -21.63
CA ILE A 260 -10.44 6.37 -20.43
C ILE A 260 -9.58 6.26 -19.17
N LEU A 261 -8.66 5.29 -19.14
CA LEU A 261 -7.65 5.12 -18.10
C LEU A 261 -6.82 6.37 -17.88
N GLY A 262 -6.27 6.95 -18.96
CA GLY A 262 -5.48 8.19 -18.87
C GLY A 262 -6.29 9.41 -18.42
N LEU A 263 -7.60 9.45 -18.70
CA LEU A 263 -8.48 10.56 -18.32
C LEU A 263 -9.06 10.42 -16.91
N ILE A 264 -9.31 9.19 -16.48
CA ILE A 264 -9.64 8.86 -15.09
C ILE A 264 -8.43 9.21 -14.24
N LEU A 265 -7.26 8.58 -14.44
CA LEU A 265 -6.04 8.89 -13.66
C LEU A 265 -5.77 10.39 -13.44
N GLY A 266 -6.00 11.25 -14.46
CA GLY A 266 -5.83 12.71 -14.31
C GLY A 266 -6.94 13.46 -13.53
N SER A 267 -8.18 12.96 -13.49
CA SER A 267 -9.31 13.62 -12.78
C SER A 267 -9.47 13.15 -11.33
N VAL A 268 -9.06 11.92 -11.09
CA VAL A 268 -8.87 11.24 -9.81
C VAL A 268 -7.95 12.00 -8.86
N PHE A 269 -6.80 12.40 -9.41
CA PHE A 269 -5.74 13.18 -8.79
C PHE A 269 -6.28 14.40 -8.03
N VAL A 270 -7.24 15.07 -8.65
CA VAL A 270 -7.73 16.36 -8.18
C VAL A 270 -8.74 16.25 -7.03
N TYR A 271 -9.63 15.25 -7.07
CA TYR A 271 -10.68 15.10 -6.06
C TYR A 271 -10.11 14.74 -4.68
N VAL A 272 -9.16 13.80 -4.64
CA VAL A 272 -8.57 13.31 -3.38
C VAL A 272 -7.69 14.37 -2.73
N TYR A 273 -6.95 15.14 -3.54
CA TYR A 273 -6.07 16.21 -3.06
C TYR A 273 -6.83 17.40 -2.45
N VAL A 274 -7.99 17.79 -3.02
CA VAL A 274 -8.78 18.94 -2.53
C VAL A 274 -9.69 18.56 -1.35
N SER A 275 -10.27 17.36 -1.35
CA SER A 275 -11.24 16.94 -0.32
C SER A 275 -10.63 16.70 1.07
N ARG A 276 -9.32 16.45 1.17
CA ARG A 276 -8.63 16.14 2.44
C ARG A 276 -7.75 17.26 3.02
N GLY A 277 -7.92 18.50 2.56
CA GLY A 277 -7.33 19.66 3.23
C GLY A 277 -5.81 19.86 3.06
N GLY A 278 -5.19 19.21 2.07
CA GLY A 278 -3.77 19.40 1.70
C GLY A 278 -3.44 20.78 1.10
N GLY A 279 -4.42 21.69 1.03
CA GLY A 279 -4.37 23.00 0.35
C GLY A 279 -3.56 24.10 1.03
N LYS A 280 -2.43 23.81 1.69
CA LYS A 280 -1.45 24.86 2.02
C LYS A 280 -0.43 24.96 0.89
N GLY A 281 -0.81 25.66 -0.18
CA GLY A 281 0.14 26.14 -1.21
C GLY A 281 -0.13 25.69 -2.65
N VAL A 282 -1.26 25.06 -2.93
CA VAL A 282 -1.61 24.63 -4.30
C VAL A 282 -2.68 25.55 -4.90
N ASP A 283 -2.45 25.95 -6.16
CA ASP A 283 -3.31 26.85 -6.91
C ASP A 283 -4.58 26.10 -7.37
N ILE A 284 -5.63 26.21 -6.54
CA ILE A 284 -6.97 25.63 -6.77
C ILE A 284 -7.54 26.02 -8.14
N THR A 285 -7.15 27.19 -8.66
CA THR A 285 -7.58 27.69 -9.97
C THR A 285 -6.92 26.96 -11.14
N GLN A 286 -5.64 26.59 -11.01
CA GLN A 286 -4.95 25.78 -12.01
C GLN A 286 -5.54 24.36 -12.06
N ILE A 287 -5.84 23.80 -10.90
CA ILE A 287 -6.43 22.47 -10.74
C ILE A 287 -7.84 22.38 -11.34
N SER A 288 -8.69 23.39 -11.11
CA SER A 288 -10.03 23.46 -11.71
C SER A 288 -9.96 23.62 -13.24
N SER A 289 -8.98 24.38 -13.75
CA SER A 289 -8.71 24.49 -15.18
C SER A 289 -8.31 23.16 -15.82
N GLU A 290 -7.45 22.39 -15.16
CA GLU A 290 -6.99 21.09 -15.67
C GLU A 290 -8.11 20.03 -15.64
N LEU A 291 -9.01 20.08 -14.65
CA LEU A 291 -10.25 19.28 -14.60
C LEU A 291 -11.22 19.63 -15.73
N ASP A 292 -11.43 20.92 -15.99
CA ASP A 292 -12.33 21.40 -17.03
C ASP A 292 -11.79 21.02 -18.42
N ASP A 293 -10.48 21.19 -18.66
CA ASP A 293 -9.80 20.72 -19.88
C ASP A 293 -9.91 19.20 -20.05
N THR A 294 -9.81 18.44 -18.96
CA THR A 294 -9.97 16.98 -18.97
C THR A 294 -11.40 16.58 -19.30
N SER A 295 -12.39 17.27 -18.71
CA SER A 295 -13.82 17.09 -19.03
C SER A 295 -14.14 17.42 -20.48
N GLU A 296 -13.56 18.50 -21.02
CA GLU A 296 -13.72 18.92 -22.41
C GLU A 296 -13.12 17.88 -23.37
N ARG A 297 -11.90 17.39 -23.09
CA ARG A 297 -11.28 16.28 -23.84
C ARG A 297 -12.10 14.99 -23.78
N ILE A 298 -12.74 14.68 -22.65
CA ILE A 298 -13.69 13.56 -22.55
C ILE A 298 -14.89 13.81 -23.48
N GLY A 299 -15.42 15.04 -23.51
CA GLY A 299 -16.49 15.44 -24.43
C GLY A 299 -16.10 15.29 -25.90
N GLU A 300 -14.89 15.72 -26.28
CA GLU A 300 -14.37 15.59 -27.66
C GLU A 300 -14.19 14.12 -28.08
N LYS A 301 -13.71 13.27 -27.17
CA LYS A 301 -13.55 11.84 -27.42
C LYS A 301 -14.89 11.08 -27.41
N SER A 302 -15.84 11.48 -26.56
CA SER A 302 -17.24 11.05 -26.56
C SER A 302 -17.91 11.36 -27.91
N SER A 303 -17.63 12.54 -28.47
CA SER A 303 -18.02 12.95 -29.83
C SER A 303 -17.41 12.03 -30.91
N SER A 304 -16.13 11.72 -30.79
CA SER A 304 -15.41 10.83 -31.72
C SER A 304 -15.95 9.40 -31.67
N ILE A 305 -16.28 8.89 -30.48
CA ILE A 305 -16.96 7.61 -30.27
C ILE A 305 -18.35 7.60 -30.90
N ASN A 306 -19.09 8.71 -30.82
CA ASN A 306 -20.38 8.84 -31.49
C ASN A 306 -20.26 8.78 -33.02
N ALA A 307 -19.23 9.41 -33.58
CA ALA A 307 -18.93 9.35 -35.01
C ALA A 307 -18.53 7.93 -35.46
N LEU A 308 -17.77 7.21 -34.63
CA LEU A 308 -17.42 5.81 -34.89
C LEU A 308 -18.62 4.86 -34.76
N SER A 309 -19.43 5.04 -33.71
CA SER A 309 -20.66 4.28 -33.48
C SER A 309 -21.64 4.43 -34.64
N THR A 310 -21.85 5.65 -35.12
CA THR A 310 -22.72 5.89 -36.29
C THR A 310 -22.17 5.27 -37.58
N LYS A 311 -20.84 5.25 -37.77
CA LYS A 311 -20.22 4.54 -38.89
C LYS A 311 -20.40 3.02 -38.78
N PHE A 312 -20.25 2.45 -37.58
CA PHE A 312 -20.41 1.02 -37.34
C PHE A 312 -21.87 0.56 -37.37
N ALA A 313 -22.81 1.39 -36.92
CA ALA A 313 -24.25 1.14 -37.02
C ALA A 313 -24.73 1.05 -38.49
N ARG A 314 -24.03 1.76 -39.39
CA ARG A 314 -24.27 1.76 -40.84
C ARG A 314 -23.51 0.68 -41.59
N SER A 315 -22.70 -0.13 -40.89
CA SER A 315 -21.96 -1.22 -41.52
C SER A 315 -22.89 -2.40 -41.80
N GLU A 316 -22.68 -3.08 -42.94
CA GLU A 316 -23.39 -4.32 -43.27
C GLU A 316 -22.99 -5.49 -42.34
N ASP A 317 -21.78 -5.39 -41.79
CA ASP A 317 -21.18 -6.32 -40.85
C ASP A 317 -21.97 -6.35 -39.52
N ALA A 318 -22.50 -7.52 -39.18
CA ALA A 318 -23.31 -7.72 -37.97
C ALA A 318 -22.51 -7.50 -36.69
N GLU A 319 -21.21 -7.81 -36.70
CA GLU A 319 -20.30 -7.61 -35.57
C GLU A 319 -20.07 -6.12 -35.32
N LYS A 320 -19.87 -5.33 -36.38
CA LYS A 320 -19.76 -3.86 -36.28
C LYS A 320 -21.06 -3.22 -35.81
N ARG A 321 -22.23 -3.74 -36.20
CA ARG A 321 -23.52 -3.27 -35.66
C ARG A 321 -23.70 -3.59 -34.18
N GLY A 322 -23.16 -4.71 -33.70
CA GLY A 322 -23.05 -5.04 -32.27
C GLY A 322 -22.17 -4.04 -31.54
N MET A 323 -20.99 -3.75 -32.07
CA MET A 323 -20.05 -2.76 -31.53
C MET A 323 -20.65 -1.35 -31.46
N ALA A 324 -21.52 -0.98 -32.39
CA ALA A 324 -22.16 0.34 -32.38
C ALA A 324 -23.03 0.55 -31.13
N ARG A 325 -23.71 -0.50 -30.64
CA ARG A 325 -24.55 -0.44 -29.44
C ARG A 325 -23.70 -0.34 -28.17
N GLU A 326 -22.60 -1.07 -28.11
CA GLU A 326 -21.67 -0.97 -26.98
C GLU A 326 -20.92 0.36 -26.96
N LEU A 327 -20.52 0.92 -28.11
CA LEU A 327 -19.95 2.27 -28.19
C LEU A 327 -20.95 3.34 -27.67
N VAL A 328 -22.26 3.13 -27.83
CA VAL A 328 -23.27 4.03 -27.24
C VAL A 328 -23.37 3.87 -25.72
N ARG A 329 -23.26 2.65 -25.19
CA ARG A 329 -23.22 2.40 -23.73
C ARG A 329 -21.96 2.99 -23.10
N LEU A 330 -20.81 2.76 -23.73
CA LEU A 330 -19.51 3.27 -23.33
C LEU A 330 -19.48 4.81 -23.38
N ARG A 331 -20.15 5.41 -24.37
CA ARG A 331 -20.41 6.86 -24.42
C ARG A 331 -21.27 7.34 -23.24
N ALA A 332 -22.29 6.58 -22.84
CA ALA A 332 -23.12 6.95 -21.69
C ALA A 332 -22.32 6.91 -20.38
N SER A 333 -21.50 5.87 -20.17
CA SER A 333 -20.55 5.78 -19.04
C SER A 333 -19.54 6.94 -19.06
N LEU A 334 -19.00 7.28 -20.24
CA LEU A 334 -18.10 8.43 -20.41
C LEU A 334 -18.75 9.78 -20.08
N ASN A 335 -20.01 9.97 -20.44
CA ASN A 335 -20.74 11.19 -20.11
C ASN A 335 -21.06 11.26 -18.61
N GLU A 336 -21.34 10.11 -17.98
CA GLU A 336 -21.51 10.02 -16.53
C GLU A 336 -20.21 10.38 -15.81
N ILE A 337 -19.08 9.79 -16.22
CA ILE A 337 -17.75 10.14 -15.71
C ILE A 337 -17.44 11.63 -15.93
N SER A 338 -17.72 12.17 -17.12
CA SER A 338 -17.52 13.60 -17.42
C SER A 338 -18.36 14.51 -16.51
N ASN A 339 -19.60 14.11 -16.21
CA ASN A 339 -20.49 14.83 -15.29
C ASN A 339 -20.01 14.72 -13.84
N ASP A 340 -19.51 13.57 -13.43
CA ASP A 340 -18.93 13.37 -12.09
C ASP A 340 -17.69 14.28 -11.93
N ILE A 341 -16.81 14.33 -12.94
CA ILE A 341 -15.64 15.21 -12.98
C ILE A 341 -16.04 16.69 -12.92
N ARG A 342 -17.07 17.12 -13.66
CA ARG A 342 -17.60 18.48 -13.58
C ARG A 342 -18.18 18.79 -12.21
N THR A 343 -18.95 17.86 -11.65
CA THR A 343 -19.52 18.00 -10.29
C THR A 343 -18.42 18.14 -9.25
N ILE A 344 -17.32 17.42 -9.43
CA ILE A 344 -16.11 17.55 -8.61
C ILE A 344 -15.47 18.93 -8.80
N SER A 345 -15.25 19.39 -10.04
CA SER A 345 -14.72 20.73 -10.36
C SER A 345 -15.56 21.83 -9.71
N ASP A 346 -16.88 21.75 -9.84
CA ASP A 346 -17.84 22.70 -9.25
C ASP A 346 -17.81 22.70 -7.72
N LYS A 347 -17.73 21.51 -7.09
CA LYS A 347 -17.59 21.39 -5.63
C LYS A 347 -16.27 21.99 -5.12
N ILE A 348 -15.18 21.77 -5.84
CA ILE A 348 -13.85 22.34 -5.53
C ILE A 348 -13.88 23.87 -5.63
N ARG A 349 -14.56 24.41 -6.66
CA ARG A 349 -14.70 25.85 -6.87
C ARG A 349 -15.63 26.52 -5.84
N GLY A 350 -16.62 25.79 -5.35
CA GLY A 350 -17.59 26.24 -4.34
C GLY A 350 -17.11 26.15 -2.89
N ALA A 351 -16.06 25.38 -2.59
CA ALA A 351 -15.52 25.16 -1.24
C ALA A 351 -14.66 26.34 -0.70
N LYS A 352 -14.98 27.58 -1.09
CA LYS A 352 -14.30 28.80 -0.63
C LYS A 352 -14.50 29.10 0.85
#